data_AF-A0A934WGD1-F1
#
_entry.id   AF-A0A934WGD1-F1
#
_cell.length_a   1.000
_cell.length_b   1.000
_cell.length_c   1.000
_cell.angle_alpha   90.00
_cell.angle_beta   90.00
_cell.angle_gamma   90.00
#
_symmetry.space_group_name_H-M   'P 1'
#
loop_
_entity.id
_entity.type
_entity.pdbx_description
1 polymer ?
#
loop_
_entity_poly.entity_id
_entity_poly.type
_entity_poly.pdbx_seq_one_letter_code
_entity_poly.pdbx_strand_id
1 'polypeptide(L)'
;MHGLVNRALQCFLRDTYGAQAWAEIARAAGAPEGGFESMLRYDDALTLRLISCAATALDRPAEAVLEDLGTYLVSHPRRQV
;
A
#
# COMPACT_ATOMS: atom_id res chain seq x y z
N MET A 1 1.12 11.43 7.65
CA MET A 1 2.02 10.30 7.96
C MET A 1 3.35 10.44 7.21
N HIS A 2 4.45 9.85 7.71
CA HIS A 2 5.64 9.67 6.88
C HIS A 2 5.36 8.64 5.76
N GLY A 3 5.87 8.90 4.56
CA GLY A 3 5.60 8.10 3.35
C GLY A 3 6.03 6.64 3.43
N LEU A 4 6.77 6.25 4.48
CA LEU A 4 7.16 4.88 4.78
C LEU A 4 5.98 3.89 4.76
N VAL A 5 4.86 4.23 5.41
CA VAL A 5 3.68 3.33 5.47
C VAL A 5 3.02 3.19 4.09
N ASN A 6 2.89 4.30 3.36
CA ASN A 6 2.33 4.29 2.02
C ASN A 6 3.23 3.53 1.03
N ARG A 7 4.55 3.63 1.20
CA ARG A 7 5.52 2.87 0.42
C ARG A 7 5.46 1.37 0.73
N ALA A 8 5.27 1.00 2.00
CA ALA A 8 5.06 -0.39 2.39
C ALA A 8 3.79 -0.96 1.73
N LEU A 9 2.67 -0.23 1.79
CA LEU A 9 1.43 -0.60 1.10
C LEU A 9 1.63 -0.78 -0.40
N GLN A 10 2.30 0.16 -1.07
CA GLN A 10 2.63 0.05 -2.48
C GLN A 10 3.43 -1.23 -2.79
N CYS A 11 4.50 -1.48 -2.03
CA CYS A 11 5.34 -2.66 -2.24
C CYS A 11 4.56 -3.94 -2.02
N PHE A 12 3.79 -4.04 -0.92
CA PHE A 12 2.92 -5.18 -0.64
C PHE A 12 1.95 -5.44 -1.79
N LEU A 13 1.21 -4.42 -2.22
CA LEU A 13 0.21 -4.55 -3.28
C LEU A 13 0.83 -4.98 -4.60
N ARG A 14 1.95 -4.36 -4.98
CA ARG A 14 2.63 -4.67 -6.24
C ARG A 14 3.29 -6.04 -6.22
N ASP A 15 3.94 -6.41 -5.12
CA ASP A 15 4.71 -7.65 -5.03
C ASP A 15 3.77 -8.86 -4.83
N THR A 16 2.61 -8.67 -4.18
CA THR A 16 1.62 -9.75 -3.91
C THR A 16 0.56 -9.88 -5.00
N TYR A 17 0.03 -8.76 -5.50
CA TYR A 17 -1.10 -8.73 -6.44
C TYR A 17 -0.72 -8.18 -7.83
N GLY A 18 0.52 -7.76 -8.04
CA GLY A 18 1.03 -7.29 -9.32
C GLY A 18 0.88 -5.79 -9.55
N ALA A 19 1.59 -5.30 -10.57
CA ALA A 19 1.64 -3.87 -10.90
C ALA A 19 0.30 -3.30 -11.37
N GLN A 20 -0.53 -4.11 -12.04
CA GLN A 20 -1.85 -3.67 -12.51
C GLN A 20 -2.80 -3.41 -11.33
N ALA A 21 -2.87 -4.33 -10.36
CA ALA A 21 -3.68 -4.15 -9.16
C ALA A 21 -3.25 -2.89 -8.37
N TRP A 22 -1.93 -2.68 -8.24
CA TRP A 22 -1.39 -1.44 -7.66
C TRP A 22 -1.88 -0.18 -8.40
N ALA A 23 -1.78 -0.15 -9.74
CA ALA A 23 -2.17 1.02 -10.53
C ALA A 23 -3.67 1.34 -10.39
N GLU A 24 -4.53 0.31 -10.40
CA GLU A 24 -5.97 0.46 -10.22
C GLU A 24 -6.32 1.02 -8.84
N ILE A 25 -5.72 0.47 -7.78
CA ILE A 25 -5.92 0.92 -6.40
C ILE A 25 -5.38 2.34 -6.19
N ALA A 26 -4.19 2.63 -6.70
CA ALA A 26 -3.56 3.95 -6.56
C ALA A 26 -4.42 5.03 -7.23
N ARG A 27 -4.90 4.77 -8.44
CA ARG A 27 -5.79 5.68 -9.17
C ARG A 27 -7.11 5.90 -8.42
N ALA A 28 -7.72 4.84 -7.89
CA ALA A 28 -8.96 4.95 -7.10
C ALA A 28 -8.77 5.76 -5.80
N ALA A 29 -7.60 5.64 -5.15
CA ALA A 29 -7.28 6.35 -3.93
C ALA A 29 -6.83 7.81 -4.15
N GLY A 30 -6.58 8.22 -5.40
CA GLY A 30 -5.92 9.48 -5.74
C GLY A 30 -4.46 9.51 -5.27
N ALA A 31 -3.81 8.35 -5.23
CA ALA A 31 -2.40 8.20 -4.92
C ALA A 31 -1.53 8.28 -6.19
N PRO A 32 -0.26 8.71 -6.09
CA PRO A 32 0.65 8.71 -7.22
C PRO A 32 0.95 7.27 -7.67
N GLU A 33 0.65 6.92 -8.92
CA GLU A 33 0.93 5.58 -9.47
C GLU A 33 2.43 5.25 -9.46
N GLY A 34 3.28 6.27 -9.64
CA GLY A 34 4.73 6.17 -9.50
C GLY A 34 5.20 5.81 -8.09
N GLY A 35 4.33 5.93 -7.09
CA GLY A 35 4.58 5.51 -5.72
C GLY A 35 4.86 6.64 -4.74
N PHE A 36 5.39 6.23 -3.60
CA PHE A 36 5.66 7.10 -2.46
C PHE A 36 7.15 7.20 -2.15
N GLU A 37 7.60 8.41 -1.87
CA GLU A 37 8.93 8.67 -1.31
C GLU A 37 8.87 8.52 0.21
N SER A 38 9.70 7.65 0.77
CA SER A 38 9.64 7.25 2.19
C SER A 38 9.86 8.43 3.16
N MET A 39 10.68 9.41 2.76
CA MET A 39 11.06 10.56 3.58
C MET A 39 10.10 11.75 3.48
N LEU A 40 9.14 11.73 2.55
CA LEU A 40 8.14 12.79 2.41
C LEU A 40 6.95 12.57 3.37
N ARG A 41 6.24 13.65 3.66
CA ARG A 41 4.99 13.60 4.43
C ARG A 41 3.80 13.64 3.49
N TYR A 42 2.83 12.79 3.78
CA TYR A 42 1.55 12.72 3.07
C TYR A 42 0.42 12.90 4.08
N ASP A 43 -0.73 13.36 3.60
CA ASP A 43 -1.95 13.46 4.41
C ASP A 43 -2.36 12.06 4.92
N ASP A 44 -2.74 11.96 6.19
CA ASP A 44 -3.24 10.72 6.78
C ASP A 44 -4.51 10.24 6.05
N ALA A 45 -5.32 11.18 5.56
CA ALA A 45 -6.50 10.87 4.76
C ALA A 45 -6.15 10.10 3.47
N LEU A 46 -4.97 10.34 2.88
CA LEU A 46 -4.52 9.59 1.71
C LEU A 46 -4.23 8.13 2.07
N THR A 47 -3.56 7.88 3.20
CA THR A 47 -3.30 6.52 3.69
C THR A 47 -4.59 5.76 3.96
N LEU A 48 -5.55 6.39 4.64
CA LEU A 48 -6.84 5.78 4.94
C LEU A 48 -7.64 5.45 3.68
N ARG A 49 -7.68 6.37 2.71
CA ARG A 49 -8.30 6.10 1.40
C ARG A 49 -7.61 4.95 0.67
N LEU A 50 -6.29 4.92 0.68
CA LEU A 50 -5.52 3.86 0.02
C LEU A 50 -5.86 2.47 0.58
N ILE A 51 -5.96 2.35 1.91
CA ILE A 51 -6.38 1.12 2.58
C ILE A 51 -7.81 0.74 2.21
N SER A 52 -8.74 1.70 2.22
CA SER A 52 -10.15 1.47 1.86
C SER A 52 -10.30 1.03 0.39
N CYS A 53 -9.57 1.65 -0.54
CA CYS A 53 -9.55 1.26 -1.95
C CYS A 53 -8.93 -0.13 -2.13
N ALA A 54 -7.85 -0.46 -1.41
CA ALA A 54 -7.25 -1.78 -1.44
C ALA A 54 -8.22 -2.86 -0.92
N ALA A 55 -8.88 -2.61 0.21
CA ALA A 55 -9.90 -3.48 0.77
C ALA A 55 -11.02 -3.76 -0.23
N THR A 56 -11.51 -2.71 -0.90
CA THR A 56 -12.56 -2.82 -1.93
C THR A 56 -12.08 -3.60 -3.15
N ALA A 57 -10.88 -3.30 -3.67
CA ALA A 57 -10.36 -3.94 -4.88
C ALA A 57 -9.99 -5.42 -4.66
N LEU A 58 -9.59 -5.78 -3.44
CA LEU A 58 -9.23 -7.14 -3.06
C LEU A 58 -10.42 -7.96 -2.54
N ASP A 59 -11.60 -7.35 -2.43
CA ASP A 59 -12.82 -7.93 -1.83
C ASP A 59 -12.56 -8.50 -0.42
N ARG A 60 -11.87 -7.72 0.42
CA ARG A 60 -11.45 -8.12 1.77
C ARG A 60 -11.61 -6.99 2.77
N PRO A 61 -11.88 -7.30 4.06
CA PRO A 61 -11.92 -6.28 5.10
C PRO A 61 -10.55 -5.60 5.26
N ALA A 62 -10.56 -4.31 5.62
CA ALA A 62 -9.35 -3.51 5.75
C ALA A 62 -8.37 -4.09 6.80
N GLU A 63 -8.91 -4.68 7.86
CA GLU A 63 -8.17 -5.35 8.93
C GLU A 63 -7.32 -6.50 8.38
N ALA A 64 -7.89 -7.31 7.47
CA ALA A 64 -7.18 -8.42 6.86
C ALA A 64 -6.08 -7.92 5.90
N VAL A 65 -6.32 -6.82 5.19
CA VAL A 65 -5.29 -6.19 4.34
C VAL A 65 -4.12 -5.69 5.20
N LEU A 66 -4.40 -5.11 6.36
CA LEU A 66 -3.38 -4.62 7.29
C LEU A 66 -2.62 -5.75 8.00
N GLU A 67 -3.30 -6.84 8.33
CA GLU A 67 -2.68 -8.06 8.87
C GLU A 67 -1.69 -8.69 7.87
N ASP A 68 -2.11 -8.81 6.61
CA ASP A 68 -1.25 -9.31 5.53
C ASP A 68 -0.08 -8.37 5.25
N LEU A 69 -0.31 -7.06 5.29
CA LEU A 69 0.77 -6.06 5.19
C LEU A 69 1.78 -6.26 6.33
N GLY A 70 1.32 -6.47 7.56
CA GLY A 70 2.18 -6.77 8.71
C GLY A 70 3.01 -8.03 8.49
N THR A 71 2.37 -9.09 8.00
CA THR A 71 3.04 -10.35 7.64
C THR A 71 4.08 -10.13 6.54
N TYR A 72 3.74 -9.39 5.49
CA TYR A 72 4.64 -9.01 4.41
C TYR A 72 5.88 -8.26 4.95
N LEU A 73 5.69 -7.26 5.81
CA LEU A 73 6.79 -6.46 6.35
C LEU A 73 7.86 -7.26 7.12
N VAL A 74 7.47 -8.36 7.77
CA VAL A 74 8.39 -9.18 8.57
C VAL A 74 8.92 -10.41 7.82
N SER A 75 8.16 -10.92 6.85
CA SER A 75 8.47 -12.19 6.17
C SER A 75 9.02 -12.03 4.76
N HIS A 76 8.77 -10.90 4.08
CA HIS A 76 9.24 -10.77 2.71
C HIS A 76 10.76 -10.57 2.65
N PRO A 77 11.47 -11.30 1.77
CA PRO A 77 12.92 -11.24 1.65
C PRO A 77 13.45 -9.90 1.08
N ARG A 78 12.59 -8.88 0.92
CA ARG A 78 12.98 -7.54 0.46
C ARG A 78 13.61 -6.71 1.59
N ARG A 79 14.66 -7.26 2.21
CA ARG A 79 15.70 -6.48 2.89
C ARG A 79 16.76 -6.15 1.86
N GLN A 80 16.63 -5.00 1.19
CA GLN A 80 17.79 -4.36 0.57
C GLN A 80 18.06 -3.06 1.29
N VAL A 81 19.28 -3.05 1.83
CA VAL A 81 20.06 -1.97 2.43
C VAL A 81 20.19 -0.80 1.46
#